data_AF-A0A699V7D8-F1
#
_entry.id   AF-A0A699V7D8-F1
#
_cell.length_a   1.000
_cell.length_b   1.000
_cell.length_c   1.000
_cell.angle_alpha   90.00
_cell.angle_beta   90.00
_cell.angle_gamma   90.00
#
_symmetry.space_group_name_H-M   'P 1'
#
loop_
_entity.id
_entity.type
_entity.pdbx_description
1 polymer ?
#
loop_
_entity_poly.entity_id
_entity_poly.type
_entity_poly.pdbx_seq_one_letter_code
_entity_poly.pdbx_strand_id
1 'polypeptide(L)'
;PQLTLTQEDVDQLVQDGIAAAIRDERKRVLSVLFRWFEKMENTFVISECVEVRKVKFATATLHGRALTWWNSQVATLGPEVANARTWAEVKQMMTDEFCPTEEVQR
;
A
#
# COMPACT_ATOMS: atom_id res chain seq x y z
N PRO A 1 -28.74 20.87 34.15
CA PRO A 1 -27.37 21.25 33.74
C PRO A 1 -27.30 21.37 32.21
N GLN A 2 -27.05 22.58 31.68
CA GLN A 2 -26.77 22.76 30.26
C GLN A 2 -25.34 22.28 29.96
N LEU A 3 -25.19 21.36 29.01
CA LEU A 3 -23.90 21.02 28.43
C LEU A 3 -23.37 22.27 27.73
N THR A 4 -22.30 22.85 28.28
CA THR A 4 -21.60 23.97 27.64
C THR A 4 -20.42 23.36 26.90
N LEU A 5 -20.54 23.26 25.57
CA LEU A 5 -19.44 22.82 24.71
C LEU A 5 -18.33 23.87 24.76
N THR A 6 -17.13 23.44 25.12
CA THR A 6 -15.92 24.28 25.13
C THR A 6 -15.27 24.29 23.76
N GLN A 7 -14.39 25.27 23.51
CA GLN A 7 -13.59 25.28 22.28
C GLN A 7 -12.67 24.04 22.19
N GLU A 8 -12.19 23.53 23.32
CA GLU A 8 -11.40 22.29 23.38
C GLU A 8 -12.20 21.07 22.91
N ASP A 9 -13.50 20.99 23.27
CA ASP A 9 -14.37 19.91 22.80
C ASP A 9 -14.56 19.95 21.27
N VAL A 10 -14.61 21.15 20.68
CA VAL A 10 -14.70 21.34 19.23
C VAL A 10 -13.40 20.95 18.55
N ASP A 11 -12.26 21.38 19.09
CA ASP A 11 -10.94 21.07 18.54
C ASP A 11 -10.66 19.56 18.61
N GLN A 12 -11.02 18.91 19.71
CA GLN A 12 -10.91 17.45 19.86
C GLN A 12 -11.78 16.70 18.84
N LEU A 13 -13.03 17.15 18.62
CA LEU A 13 -13.91 16.54 17.62
C LEU A 13 -13.32 16.65 16.20
N VAL A 14 -12.70 17.78 15.88
CA VAL A 14 -12.00 17.96 14.60
C VAL A 14 -10.83 16.99 14.48
N GLN A 15 -9.99 16.88 15.52
CA GLN A 15 -8.85 15.96 15.52
C GLN A 15 -9.28 14.49 15.39
N ASP A 16 -10.28 14.08 16.15
CA ASP A 16 -10.82 12.71 16.10
C ASP A 16 -11.40 12.39 14.73
N GLY A 17 -12.08 13.37 14.11
CA GLY A 17 -12.60 13.26 12.75
C GLY A 17 -11.49 13.08 11.72
N ILE A 18 -10.41 13.88 11.78
CA ILE A 18 -9.24 13.74 10.91
C ILE A 18 -8.59 12.37 11.12
N ALA A 19 -8.36 11.97 12.37
CA ALA A 19 -7.76 10.68 12.69
C ALA A 19 -8.62 9.51 12.20
N ALA A 20 -9.94 9.59 12.30
CA ALA A 20 -10.86 8.59 11.77
C ALA A 20 -10.78 8.52 10.23
N ALA A 21 -10.78 9.65 9.55
CA ALA A 21 -10.66 9.71 8.09
C ALA A 21 -9.33 9.11 7.60
N ILE A 22 -8.22 9.41 8.28
CA ILE A 22 -6.90 8.82 7.98
C ILE A 22 -6.93 7.30 8.18
N ARG A 23 -7.51 6.81 9.28
CA ARG A 23 -7.64 5.36 9.54
C ARG A 23 -8.48 4.66 8.48
N ASP A 24 -9.58 5.27 8.06
CA ASP A 24 -10.47 4.68 7.05
C ASP A 24 -9.83 4.65 5.67
N GLU A 25 -9.13 5.73 5.26
CA GLU A 25 -8.38 5.72 4.01
C GLU A 25 -7.23 4.70 4.06
N ARG A 26 -6.53 4.57 5.20
CA ARG A 26 -5.50 3.54 5.39
C ARG A 26 -6.08 2.13 5.24
N LYS A 27 -7.23 1.84 5.85
CA LYS A 27 -7.93 0.55 5.66
C LYS A 27 -8.31 0.32 4.20
N ARG A 28 -8.75 1.37 3.49
CA ARG A 28 -9.09 1.29 2.08
C ARG A 28 -7.86 0.96 1.22
N VAL A 29 -6.73 1.60 1.47
CA VAL A 29 -5.47 1.33 0.78
C VAL A 29 -4.98 -0.10 1.06
N LEU A 30 -4.99 -0.53 2.32
CA LEU A 30 -4.66 -1.92 2.71
C LEU A 30 -5.54 -2.93 1.97
N SER A 31 -6.86 -2.71 1.96
CA SER A 31 -7.81 -3.58 1.27
C SER A 31 -7.54 -3.69 -0.24
N VAL A 32 -7.23 -2.58 -0.90
CA VAL A 32 -6.91 -2.57 -2.33
C VAL A 32 -5.60 -3.33 -2.61
N LEU A 33 -4.57 -3.12 -1.79
CA LEU A 33 -3.28 -3.77 -1.94
C LEU A 33 -3.36 -5.29 -1.75
N PHE A 34 -3.97 -5.75 -0.65
CA PHE A 34 -4.11 -7.18 -0.37
C PHE A 34 -4.97 -7.88 -1.41
N ARG A 35 -6.08 -7.27 -1.85
CA ARG A 35 -6.90 -7.82 -2.92
C ARG A 35 -6.12 -7.96 -4.24
N TRP A 36 -5.21 -7.03 -4.52
CA TRP A 36 -4.33 -7.16 -5.67
C TRP A 36 -3.33 -8.30 -5.50
N PHE A 37 -2.72 -8.48 -4.33
CA PHE A 37 -1.84 -9.63 -4.06
C PHE A 37 -2.56 -10.96 -4.28
N GLU A 38 -3.75 -11.14 -3.71
CA GLU A 38 -4.56 -12.35 -3.86
C GLU A 38 -4.89 -12.62 -5.33
N LYS A 39 -5.25 -11.58 -6.10
CA LYS A 39 -5.50 -11.69 -7.54
C LYS A 39 -4.26 -12.14 -8.29
N MET A 40 -3.09 -11.61 -7.97
CA MET A 40 -1.84 -12.00 -8.63
C MET A 40 -1.45 -13.44 -8.28
N GLU A 41 -1.58 -13.83 -7.02
CA GLU A 41 -1.32 -15.19 -6.56
C GLU A 41 -2.21 -16.22 -7.26
N ASN A 42 -3.52 -15.93 -7.36
CA ASN A 42 -4.44 -16.76 -8.14
C ASN A 42 -4.03 -16.83 -9.62
N THR A 43 -3.68 -15.69 -10.22
CA THR A 43 -3.21 -15.64 -11.62
C THR A 43 -1.95 -16.48 -11.82
N PHE A 44 -1.01 -16.47 -10.86
CA PHE A 44 0.20 -17.29 -10.92
C PHE A 44 -0.11 -18.78 -10.87
N VAL A 45 -1.06 -19.19 -10.04
CA VAL A 45 -1.51 -20.59 -9.96
C VAL A 45 -2.16 -21.02 -11.27
N ILE A 46 -3.12 -20.24 -11.79
CA ILE A 46 -3.84 -20.56 -13.03
C ILE A 46 -2.91 -20.64 -14.24
N SER A 47 -1.93 -19.74 -14.32
CA SER A 47 -0.99 -19.67 -15.46
C SER A 47 0.24 -20.55 -15.31
N GLU A 48 0.34 -21.32 -14.21
CA GLU A 48 1.53 -22.08 -13.84
C GLU A 48 2.80 -21.21 -13.91
N CYS A 49 2.70 -19.98 -13.41
CA CYS A 49 3.75 -18.97 -13.52
C CYS A 49 4.96 -19.37 -12.69
N VAL A 50 6.06 -19.66 -13.39
CA VAL A 50 7.36 -19.96 -12.76
C VAL A 50 7.87 -18.75 -11.96
N GLU A 51 8.56 -19.01 -10.84
CA GLU A 51 8.97 -17.99 -9.87
C GLU A 51 9.70 -16.81 -10.52
N VAL A 52 10.64 -17.08 -11.42
CA VAL A 52 11.45 -16.05 -12.12
C VAL A 52 10.63 -15.10 -13.00
N ARG A 53 9.37 -15.42 -13.32
CA ARG A 53 8.48 -14.57 -14.12
C ARG A 53 7.44 -13.82 -13.29
N LYS A 54 7.20 -14.21 -12.04
CA LYS A 54 6.12 -13.66 -11.21
C LYS A 54 6.23 -12.16 -11.01
N VAL A 55 7.42 -11.67 -10.65
CA VAL A 55 7.64 -10.23 -10.43
C VAL A 55 7.39 -9.43 -11.69
N LYS A 56 8.05 -9.78 -12.81
CA LYS A 56 7.85 -9.10 -14.10
C LYS A 56 6.37 -9.09 -14.52
N PHE A 57 5.69 -10.22 -14.34
CA PHE A 57 4.28 -10.35 -14.68
C PHE A 57 3.41 -9.46 -13.80
N ALA A 58 3.57 -9.51 -12.47
CA ALA A 58 2.81 -8.66 -11.55
C ALA A 58 3.05 -7.18 -11.79
N THR A 59 4.31 -6.78 -11.92
CA THR A 59 4.69 -5.36 -12.05
C THR A 59 4.20 -4.76 -13.36
N ALA A 60 4.02 -5.58 -14.40
CA ALA A 60 3.39 -5.17 -15.65
C ALA A 60 1.89 -4.83 -15.51
N THR A 61 1.24 -5.25 -14.42
CA THR A 61 -0.17 -4.92 -14.13
C THR A 61 -0.34 -3.67 -13.26
N LEU A 62 0.76 -3.05 -12.83
CA LEU A 62 0.71 -1.84 -12.01
C LEU A 62 0.29 -0.62 -12.84
N HIS A 63 -0.43 0.29 -12.20
CA HIS A 63 -0.91 1.53 -12.81
C HIS A 63 -0.76 2.69 -11.83
N GLY A 64 -0.80 3.93 -12.36
CA GLY A 64 -0.78 5.15 -11.56
C GLY A 64 0.42 5.22 -10.60
N ARG A 65 0.17 5.59 -9.34
CA ARG A 65 1.20 5.77 -8.31
C ARG A 65 2.06 4.51 -8.10
N ALA A 66 1.46 3.32 -8.16
CA ALA A 66 2.19 2.07 -7.96
C ALA A 66 3.18 1.77 -9.09
N LEU A 67 2.81 2.11 -10.34
CA LEU A 67 3.72 2.01 -11.48
C LEU A 67 4.87 3.01 -11.37
N THR A 68 4.58 4.26 -11.01
CA THR A 68 5.60 5.28 -10.79
C THR A 68 6.59 4.85 -9.71
N TRP A 69 6.09 4.32 -8.59
CA TRP A 69 6.93 3.78 -7.52
C TRP A 69 7.82 2.63 -8.00
N TRP A 70 7.25 1.64 -8.70
CA TRP A 70 8.04 0.50 -9.20
C TRP A 70 9.13 0.94 -10.18
N ASN A 71 8.85 1.92 -11.05
CA ASN A 71 9.85 2.49 -11.94
C ASN A 71 11.01 3.14 -11.18
N SER A 72 10.73 3.81 -10.05
CA SER A 72 11.77 4.34 -9.16
C SER A 72 12.61 3.24 -8.50
N GLN A 73 12.00 2.10 -8.15
CA GLN A 73 12.73 0.93 -7.64
C GLN A 73 13.67 0.36 -8.71
N VAL A 74 13.17 0.22 -9.95
CA VAL A 74 13.97 -0.24 -11.10
C VAL A 74 15.12 0.73 -11.40
N ALA A 75 14.88 2.04 -11.34
CA ALA A 75 15.91 3.05 -11.54
C ALA A 75 16.99 3.01 -10.45
N THR A 76 16.60 2.80 -9.19
CA THR A 76 17.51 2.78 -8.04
C THR A 76 18.35 1.50 -7.99
N LEU A 77 17.73 0.35 -8.25
CA LEU A 77 18.34 -0.97 -8.04
C LEU A 77 18.94 -1.56 -9.32
N GLY A 78 18.53 -1.03 -10.48
CA GLY A 78 18.76 -1.65 -11.76
C GLY A 78 17.70 -2.71 -12.11
N PRO A 79 17.38 -2.88 -13.40
CA PRO A 79 16.31 -3.77 -13.85
C PRO A 79 16.56 -5.24 -13.55
N GLU A 80 17.82 -5.70 -13.53
CA GLU A 80 18.14 -7.09 -13.21
C GLU A 80 17.84 -7.41 -11.75
N VAL A 81 18.36 -6.60 -10.82
CA VAL A 81 18.17 -6.78 -9.38
C VAL A 81 16.70 -6.61 -9.00
N ALA A 82 16.02 -5.58 -9.53
CA ALA A 82 14.62 -5.34 -9.24
C ALA A 82 13.72 -6.52 -9.69
N ASN A 83 13.97 -7.08 -10.88
CA ASN A 83 13.19 -8.19 -11.41
C ASN A 83 13.59 -9.57 -10.85
N ALA A 84 14.81 -9.71 -10.32
CA ALA A 84 15.29 -10.95 -9.71
C ALA A 84 14.74 -11.17 -8.29
N ARG A 85 14.11 -10.15 -7.69
CA ARG A 85 13.41 -10.30 -6.42
C ARG A 85 12.35 -11.39 -6.50
N THR A 86 12.12 -12.03 -5.37
CA THR A 86 11.00 -12.95 -5.16
C THR A 86 9.68 -12.18 -5.08
N TRP A 87 8.58 -12.87 -5.34
CA TRP A 87 7.26 -12.28 -5.14
C TRP A 87 7.02 -11.83 -3.69
N ALA A 88 7.54 -12.59 -2.71
CA ALA A 88 7.43 -12.27 -1.29
C ALA A 88 8.10 -10.94 -0.93
N GLU A 89 9.31 -10.69 -1.45
CA GLU A 89 10.02 -9.42 -1.24
C GLU A 89 9.26 -8.23 -1.84
N VAL A 90 8.70 -8.41 -3.05
CA VAL A 90 7.89 -7.34 -3.68
C VAL A 90 6.64 -7.03 -2.85
N LYS A 91 5.95 -8.04 -2.30
CA LYS A 91 4.81 -7.82 -1.39
C LYS A 91 5.21 -7.02 -0.15
N GLN A 92 6.37 -7.33 0.44
CA GLN A 92 6.88 -6.59 1.59
C GLN A 92 7.18 -5.14 1.23
N MET A 93 7.94 -4.90 0.16
CA MET A 93 8.28 -3.55 -0.30
C MET A 93 7.04 -2.70 -0.58
N MET A 94 6.01 -3.27 -1.20
CA MET A 94 4.76 -2.55 -1.46
C MET A 94 3.97 -2.29 -0.17
N THR A 95 4.03 -3.21 0.80
CA THR A 95 3.39 -2.99 2.10
C THR A 95 4.09 -1.84 2.84
N ASP A 96 5.41 -1.80 2.83
CA ASP A 96 6.19 -0.75 3.48
C ASP A 96 5.93 0.63 2.83
N GLU A 97 5.85 0.70 1.51
CA GLU A 97 5.58 1.94 0.77
C GLU A 97 4.15 2.44 0.98
N PHE A 98 3.15 1.56 0.80
CA PHE A 98 1.75 1.98 0.73
C PHE A 98 1.01 1.87 2.06
N CYS A 99 1.63 1.29 3.09
CA CYS A 99 1.03 1.11 4.41
C CYS A 99 1.97 1.54 5.55
N PRO A 100 2.54 2.76 5.51
CA PRO A 100 3.47 3.21 6.54
C PRO A 100 2.85 3.12 7.94
N THR A 101 3.61 2.58 8.87
CA THR A 101 3.19 2.35 10.27
C THR A 101 3.08 3.65 11.05
N GLU A 102 3.68 4.74 10.57
CA GLU A 102 3.70 6.01 11.29
C GLU A 102 2.32 6.66 11.31
N GLU A 103 1.70 6.60 12.50
CA GLU A 103 0.73 7.58 12.94
C GLU A 103 1.38 8.95 12.78
N VAL A 104 0.91 9.73 11.81
CA VAL A 104 1.31 11.11 11.64
C VAL A 104 0.80 11.88 12.87
N GLN A 105 1.60 11.88 13.93
CA GLN A 105 1.64 12.94 14.92
C GLN A 105 2.63 13.99 14.39
N ARG A 106 2.10 15.00 13.70
CA ARG A 106 2.72 16.31 13.55
C ARG A 106 1.66 17.38 13.62
#